data_AF-A0A521GZV6-F1
#
_entry.id   AF-A0A521GZV6-F1
#
_cell.length_a   1.000
_cell.length_b   1.000
_cell.length_c   1.000
_cell.angle_alpha   90.00
_cell.angle_beta   90.00
_cell.angle_gamma   90.00
#
_symmetry.space_group_name_H-M   'P 1'
#
loop_
_entity.id
_entity.type
_entity.pdbx_description
1 polymer ?
#
loop_
_entity_poly.entity_id
_entity_poly.type
_entity_poly.pdbx_seq_one_letter_code
_entity_poly.pdbx_strand_id
1 'polypeptide(L)'
;MQPKMGRGKGDIILLMFEKANMQAKLDEYTELGKKYLLSLRDVRNVGVLVFVIIVLLISWSGVKAIQTNYGLQKQISQLKQENDVAKLQNANLELQNQYYNTDQYLELTARANLGLGLPGETLLLVPKNVALAHTVPEQSAEAAQKSTVPKQPFWQHNFEAWMDFLLHRGTTD
;
A
#
# COMPACT_ATOMS: atom_id res chain seq x y z
N MET A 1 -54.05 -8.03 -43.33
CA MET A 1 -54.90 -8.06 -42.12
C MET A 1 -54.47 -9.26 -41.28
N GLN A 2 -53.76 -9.06 -40.17
CA GLN A 2 -53.43 -10.17 -39.26
C GLN A 2 -54.64 -10.45 -38.35
N PRO A 3 -55.09 -11.71 -38.21
CA PRO A 3 -56.25 -12.04 -37.40
C PRO A 3 -55.89 -12.02 -35.92
N LYS A 4 -56.74 -11.37 -35.10
CA LYS A 4 -56.69 -11.48 -33.63
C LYS A 4 -56.99 -12.94 -33.26
N MET A 5 -55.98 -13.70 -32.84
CA MET A 5 -56.19 -14.98 -32.18
C MET A 5 -56.90 -14.75 -30.84
N GLY A 6 -58.08 -15.35 -30.70
CA GLY A 6 -58.83 -15.36 -29.45
C GLY A 6 -58.12 -16.21 -28.39
N ARG A 7 -58.04 -15.69 -27.16
CA ARG A 7 -57.54 -16.39 -25.97
C ARG A 7 -58.24 -17.75 -25.84
N GLY A 8 -57.48 -18.83 -25.97
CA GLY A 8 -58.00 -20.20 -25.90
C GLY A 8 -58.34 -20.59 -24.46
N LYS A 9 -59.23 -21.59 -24.29
CA LYS A 9 -59.59 -22.13 -22.97
C LYS A 9 -58.36 -22.58 -22.15
N GLY A 10 -57.27 -23.00 -22.82
CA GLY A 10 -56.00 -23.36 -22.19
C GLY A 10 -55.28 -22.20 -21.51
N ASP A 11 -55.27 -21.00 -22.11
CA ASP A 11 -54.65 -19.81 -21.51
C ASP A 11 -55.36 -19.38 -20.22
N ILE A 12 -56.69 -19.53 -20.21
CA ILE A 12 -57.51 -19.19 -19.04
C ILE A 12 -57.19 -20.15 -17.88
N ILE A 13 -57.03 -21.46 -18.17
CA ILE A 13 -56.68 -22.45 -17.15
C ILE A 13 -55.28 -22.19 -16.57
N LEU A 14 -54.30 -21.83 -17.40
CA LEU A 14 -52.94 -21.52 -16.95
C LEU A 14 -52.93 -20.26 -16.06
N LEU A 15 -53.64 -19.19 -16.46
CA LEU A 15 -53.78 -17.98 -15.65
C LEU A 15 -54.51 -18.21 -14.33
N MET A 16 -55.51 -19.10 -14.29
CA MET A 16 -56.18 -19.47 -13.04
C MET A 16 -55.25 -20.26 -12.10
N PHE A 17 -54.45 -21.18 -12.64
CA PHE A 17 -53.46 -21.95 -11.86
C PHE A 17 -52.37 -21.04 -11.28
N GLU A 18 -51.84 -20.12 -12.08
CA GLU A 18 -50.82 -19.17 -11.65
C GLU A 18 -51.34 -18.24 -10.54
N LYS A 19 -52.58 -17.72 -10.70
CA LYS A 19 -53.23 -16.91 -9.66
C LYS A 19 -53.47 -17.70 -8.38
N ALA A 20 -53.94 -18.94 -8.46
CA ALA A 20 -54.17 -19.79 -7.29
C ALA A 20 -52.85 -20.08 -6.54
N ASN A 21 -51.76 -20.35 -7.27
CA ASN A 21 -50.44 -20.54 -6.67
C ASN A 21 -49.89 -19.26 -6.04
N MET A 22 -50.10 -18.11 -6.68
CA MET A 22 -49.72 -16.80 -6.14
C MET A 22 -50.51 -16.49 -4.86
N GLN A 23 -51.82 -16.77 -4.85
CA GLN A 23 -52.66 -16.61 -3.67
C GLN A 23 -52.21 -17.53 -2.53
N ALA A 24 -51.92 -18.80 -2.81
CA ALA A 24 -51.41 -19.72 -1.80
C ALA A 24 -50.09 -19.23 -1.16
N LYS A 25 -49.17 -18.68 -1.98
CA LYS A 25 -47.94 -18.06 -1.46
C LYS A 25 -48.22 -16.82 -0.63
N LEU A 26 -49.14 -15.96 -1.07
CA LEU A 26 -49.52 -14.77 -0.31
C LEU A 26 -50.13 -15.16 1.04
N ASP A 27 -51.01 -16.15 1.06
CA ASP A 27 -51.61 -16.68 2.28
C ASP A 27 -50.52 -17.26 3.20
N GLU A 28 -49.56 -18.00 2.67
CA GLU A 28 -48.40 -18.49 3.41
C GLU A 28 -47.58 -17.36 4.07
N TYR A 29 -47.26 -16.29 3.33
CA TYR A 29 -46.58 -15.12 3.89
C TYR A 29 -47.42 -14.40 4.94
N THR A 30 -48.74 -14.31 4.76
CA THR A 30 -49.62 -13.68 5.76
C THR A 30 -49.71 -14.50 7.04
N GLU A 31 -49.75 -15.83 6.94
CA GLU A 31 -49.78 -16.73 8.09
C GLU A 31 -48.45 -16.72 8.84
N LEU A 32 -47.32 -16.68 8.13
CA LEU A 32 -46.01 -16.46 8.74
C LEU A 32 -45.97 -15.11 9.47
N GLY A 33 -46.41 -14.03 8.83
CA GLY A 33 -46.47 -12.70 9.43
C GLY A 33 -47.35 -12.66 10.68
N LYS A 34 -48.55 -13.26 10.65
CA LYS A 34 -49.45 -13.37 11.80
C LYS A 34 -48.81 -14.15 12.94
N LYS A 35 -48.15 -15.28 12.66
CA LYS A 35 -47.42 -16.07 13.68
C LYS A 35 -46.32 -15.26 14.34
N TYR A 36 -45.56 -14.47 13.56
CA TYR A 36 -44.56 -13.54 14.10
C TYR A 36 -45.21 -12.43 14.94
N LEU A 37 -46.28 -11.80 14.49
CA LEU A 37 -46.98 -10.77 15.26
C LEU A 37 -47.56 -11.31 16.57
N LEU A 38 -48.10 -12.54 16.55
CA LEU A 38 -48.62 -13.21 17.74
C LEU A 38 -47.50 -13.61 18.70
N SER A 39 -46.33 -14.00 18.19
CA SER A 39 -45.16 -14.33 19.02
C SER A 39 -44.57 -13.12 19.73
N LEU A 40 -44.74 -11.90 19.19
CA LEU A 40 -44.37 -10.63 19.84
C LEU A 40 -45.23 -10.27 21.05
N ARG A 41 -46.35 -10.98 21.31
CA ARG A 41 -47.14 -10.79 22.53
C ARG A 41 -46.45 -11.40 23.76
N ASP A 42 -45.52 -12.33 23.55
CA ASP A 42 -44.75 -12.95 24.62
C ASP A 42 -43.57 -12.04 25.02
N VAL A 43 -43.52 -11.67 26.29
CA VAL A 43 -42.45 -10.84 26.89
C VAL A 43 -41.06 -11.44 26.62
N ARG A 44 -40.95 -12.77 26.56
CA ARG A 44 -39.68 -13.45 26.25
C ARG A 44 -39.17 -13.10 24.85
N ASN A 45 -40.04 -13.15 23.85
CA ASN A 45 -39.67 -12.88 22.47
C ASN A 45 -39.37 -11.40 22.25
N VAL A 46 -40.11 -10.51 22.91
CA VAL A 46 -39.81 -9.07 22.92
C VAL A 46 -38.45 -8.81 23.56
N GLY A 47 -38.14 -9.47 24.68
CA GLY A 47 -36.83 -9.37 25.34
C GLY A 47 -35.67 -9.78 24.43
N VAL A 48 -35.81 -10.90 23.72
CA VAL A 48 -34.81 -11.35 22.74
C VAL A 48 -34.66 -10.35 21.57
N LEU A 49 -35.78 -9.83 21.05
CA LEU A 49 -35.75 -8.84 19.97
C LEU A 49 -35.01 -7.57 20.39
N VAL A 50 -35.33 -7.03 21.57
CA VAL A 50 -34.65 -5.84 22.13
C VAL A 50 -33.16 -6.12 22.35
N PHE A 51 -32.81 -7.30 22.87
CA PHE A 51 -31.42 -7.70 23.04
C PHE A 51 -30.67 -7.72 21.70
N VAL A 52 -31.23 -8.32 20.65
CA VAL A 52 -30.63 -8.35 19.31
C VAL A 52 -30.44 -6.93 18.76
N ILE A 53 -31.43 -6.06 18.92
CA ILE A 53 -31.33 -4.64 18.49
C ILE A 53 -30.18 -3.94 19.22
N ILE A 54 -30.08 -4.10 20.55
CA ILE A 54 -28.99 -3.50 21.34
C ILE A 54 -27.63 -4.01 20.88
N VAL A 55 -27.48 -5.32 20.67
CA VAL A 55 -26.23 -5.91 20.17
C VAL A 55 -25.85 -5.34 18.80
N LEU A 56 -26.81 -5.18 17.89
CA LEU A 56 -26.57 -4.58 16.58
C LEU A 56 -26.17 -3.10 16.68
N LEU A 57 -26.80 -2.33 17.56
CA LEU A 57 -26.45 -0.91 17.78
C LEU A 57 -25.03 -0.76 18.35
N ILE A 58 -24.66 -1.58 19.33
CA ILE A 58 -23.31 -1.60 19.90
C ILE A 58 -22.29 -2.01 18.84
N SER A 59 -22.61 -3.06 18.06
CA SER A 59 -21.73 -3.55 16.99
C SER A 59 -21.48 -2.49 15.93
N TRP A 60 -22.52 -1.76 15.51
CA TRP A 60 -22.39 -0.66 14.55
C TRP A 60 -21.52 0.49 15.08
N SER A 61 -21.71 0.88 16.34
CA SER A 61 -20.90 1.91 16.99
C SER A 61 -19.43 1.49 17.12
N GLY A 62 -19.16 0.23 17.45
CA GLY A 62 -17.81 -0.31 17.57
C GLY A 62 -17.05 -0.28 16.24
N VAL A 63 -17.69 -0.69 15.14
CA VAL A 63 -17.08 -0.66 13.80
C VAL A 63 -16.67 0.76 13.40
N LYS A 64 -17.54 1.76 13.63
CA LYS A 64 -17.25 3.16 13.30
C LYS A 64 -16.09 3.72 14.14
N ALA A 65 -16.03 3.37 15.43
CA ALA A 65 -14.94 3.77 16.30
C ALA A 65 -13.59 3.17 15.85
N ILE A 66 -13.56 1.92 15.41
CA ILE A 66 -12.34 1.28 14.91
C ILE A 66 -11.86 1.96 13.62
N GLN A 67 -12.77 2.21 12.67
CA GLN A 67 -12.42 2.87 11.40
C GLN A 67 -11.83 4.28 11.61
N THR A 68 -12.44 5.07 12.49
CA THR A 68 -11.96 6.43 12.80
C THR A 68 -10.60 6.40 13.51
N ASN A 69 -10.42 5.54 14.52
CA ASN A 69 -9.13 5.39 15.22
C ASN A 69 -8.02 4.91 14.28
N TYR A 70 -8.31 3.96 13.39
CA TYR A 70 -7.32 3.48 12.44
C TYR A 70 -6.90 4.58 11.44
N GLY A 71 -7.87 5.38 10.97
CA GLY A 71 -7.59 6.55 10.13
C GLY A 71 -6.67 7.56 10.82
N LEU A 72 -6.96 7.88 12.09
CA LEU A 72 -6.13 8.79 12.90
C LEU A 72 -4.72 8.23 13.14
N GLN A 73 -4.60 6.95 13.49
CA GLN A 73 -3.29 6.31 13.68
C GLN A 73 -2.46 6.31 12.40
N LYS A 74 -3.10 6.08 11.24
CA LYS A 74 -2.41 6.16 9.95
C LYS A 74 -1.87 7.55 9.68
N GLN A 75 -2.66 8.60 9.93
CA GLN A 75 -2.21 9.99 9.79
C GLN A 75 -1.05 10.30 10.73
N ILE A 76 -1.14 9.90 12.00
CA ILE A 76 -0.05 10.09 12.97
C ILE A 76 1.24 9.41 12.49
N SER A 77 1.14 8.17 12.00
CA SER A 77 2.30 7.44 11.46
C SER A 77 2.94 8.16 10.28
N GLN A 78 2.12 8.66 9.35
CA GLN A 78 2.59 9.43 8.19
C GLN A 78 3.28 10.73 8.61
N LEU A 79 2.64 11.52 9.47
CA LEU A 79 3.22 12.78 9.97
C LEU A 79 4.51 12.53 10.75
N LYS A 80 4.59 11.44 11.52
CA LYS A 80 5.81 11.08 12.24
C LYS A 80 6.94 10.72 11.28
N GLN A 81 6.65 9.93 10.25
CA GLN A 81 7.64 9.57 9.23
C GLN A 81 8.14 10.82 8.49
N GLU A 82 7.24 11.72 8.08
CA GLU A 82 7.61 12.99 7.45
C GLU A 82 8.51 13.84 8.36
N ASN A 83 8.17 13.92 9.65
CA ASN A 83 8.96 14.65 10.63
C ASN A 83 10.36 14.05 10.82
N ASP A 84 10.47 12.72 10.88
CA ASP A 84 11.75 12.03 11.04
C ASP A 84 12.65 12.21 9.80
N VAL A 85 12.07 12.17 8.58
CA VAL A 85 12.79 12.50 7.35
C VAL A 85 13.29 13.95 7.37
N ALA A 86 12.44 14.91 7.76
CA ALA A 86 12.83 16.32 7.85
C ALA A 86 13.95 16.54 8.88
N LYS A 87 13.91 15.84 10.03
CA LYS A 87 14.99 15.87 11.03
C LYS A 87 16.30 15.34 10.46
N LEU A 88 16.27 14.23 9.75
CA LEU A 88 17.47 13.68 9.10
C LEU A 88 18.03 14.62 8.04
N GLN A 89 17.17 15.28 7.26
CA GLN A 89 17.60 16.29 6.29
C GLN A 89 18.27 17.49 6.98
N ASN A 90 17.69 17.98 8.08
CA ASN A 90 18.29 19.07 8.86
C ASN A 90 19.63 18.66 9.45
N ALA A 91 19.74 17.46 10.03
CA ALA A 91 21.00 16.95 10.57
C ALA A 91 22.07 16.79 9.47
N ASN A 92 21.68 16.33 8.27
CA ASN A 92 22.59 16.23 7.14
C ASN A 92 23.06 17.63 6.68
N LEU A 93 22.14 18.59 6.60
CA LEU A 93 22.49 19.98 6.26
C LEU A 93 23.43 20.60 7.30
N GLU A 94 23.21 20.32 8.58
CA GLU A 94 24.11 20.74 9.65
C GLU A 94 25.51 20.15 9.49
N LEU A 95 25.61 18.85 9.20
CA LEU A 95 26.90 18.20 8.93
C LEU A 95 27.59 18.77 7.68
N GLN A 96 26.85 19.07 6.62
CA GLN A 96 27.40 19.72 5.43
C GLN A 96 27.94 21.10 5.73
N ASN A 97 27.18 21.91 6.49
CA ASN A 97 27.64 23.22 6.93
C ASN A 97 28.91 23.09 7.77
N GLN A 98 28.97 22.13 8.70
CA GLN A 98 30.18 21.89 9.49
C GLN A 98 31.36 21.49 8.60
N TYR A 99 31.15 20.59 7.62
CA TYR A 99 32.18 20.19 6.65
C TYR A 99 32.75 21.38 5.88
N TYR A 100 31.89 22.30 5.41
CA TYR A 100 32.35 23.50 4.70
C TYR A 100 33.11 24.50 5.58
N ASN A 101 32.97 24.41 6.89
CA ASN A 101 33.75 25.20 7.85
C ASN A 101 35.07 24.53 8.27
N THR A 102 35.36 23.31 7.80
CA THR A 102 36.63 22.63 8.15
C THR A 102 37.81 23.24 7.40
N ASP A 103 38.97 23.29 8.07
CA ASP A 103 40.22 23.76 7.46
C ASP A 103 40.58 22.95 6.21
N GLN A 104 40.34 21.64 6.24
CA GLN A 104 40.61 20.76 5.11
C GLN A 104 39.76 21.10 3.89
N TYR A 105 38.48 21.42 4.07
CA TYR A 105 37.64 21.87 2.96
C TYR A 105 38.11 23.22 2.41
N LEU A 106 38.43 24.17 3.29
CA LEU A 106 38.94 25.49 2.89
C LEU A 106 40.25 25.37 2.12
N GLU A 107 41.15 24.49 2.56
CA GLU A 107 42.43 24.22 1.93
C GLU A 107 42.25 23.59 0.54
N LEU A 108 41.47 22.51 0.42
CA LEU A 108 41.20 21.86 -0.86
C LEU A 108 40.57 22.83 -1.86
N THR A 109 39.64 23.66 -1.38
CA THR A 109 38.95 24.67 -2.19
C THR A 109 39.90 25.79 -2.62
N ALA A 110 40.80 26.25 -1.74
CA ALA A 110 41.83 27.24 -2.06
C ALA A 110 42.84 26.69 -3.10
N ARG A 111 43.26 25.43 -2.96
CA ARG A 111 44.11 24.73 -3.93
C ARG A 111 43.42 24.64 -5.30
N ALA A 112 42.17 24.19 -5.32
CA ALA A 112 41.43 23.97 -6.57
C ALA A 112 41.07 25.27 -7.30
N ASN A 113 40.61 26.29 -6.58
CA ASN A 113 40.08 27.51 -7.19
C ASN A 113 41.12 28.62 -7.34
N LEU A 114 42.08 28.70 -6.42
CA LEU A 114 43.06 29.80 -6.36
C LEU A 114 44.48 29.34 -6.69
N GLY A 115 44.72 28.02 -6.79
CA GLY A 115 46.07 27.47 -6.98
C GLY A 115 47.00 27.75 -5.81
N LEU A 116 46.45 28.03 -4.62
CA LEU A 116 47.20 28.37 -3.42
C LEU A 116 47.53 27.11 -2.62
N GLY A 117 48.77 26.97 -2.18
CA GLY A 117 49.22 25.96 -1.22
C GLY A 117 49.44 26.56 0.17
N LEU A 118 49.72 25.71 1.16
CA LEU A 118 50.13 26.16 2.48
C LEU A 118 51.50 26.88 2.41
N PRO A 119 51.81 27.79 3.36
CA PRO A 119 53.13 28.40 3.42
C PRO A 119 54.22 27.33 3.55
N GLY A 120 55.16 27.33 2.60
CA GLY A 120 56.25 26.35 2.51
C GLY A 120 56.01 25.20 1.52
N GLU A 121 54.85 25.14 0.86
CA GLU A 121 54.54 24.16 -0.17
C GLU A 121 54.84 24.67 -1.59
N THR A 122 55.39 23.81 -2.45
CA THR A 122 55.68 24.13 -3.87
C THR A 122 54.63 23.49 -4.78
N LEU A 123 53.84 24.31 -5.48
CA LEU A 123 52.81 23.84 -6.40
C LEU A 123 53.42 23.50 -7.78
N LEU A 124 53.24 22.26 -8.24
CA LEU A 124 53.71 21.78 -9.56
C LEU A 124 52.53 21.68 -10.53
N LEU A 125 52.52 22.53 -11.56
CA LEU A 125 51.52 22.48 -12.63
C LEU A 125 51.94 21.45 -13.69
N VAL A 126 51.21 20.34 -13.78
CA VAL A 126 51.47 19.28 -14.75
C VAL A 126 50.49 19.40 -15.93
N PRO A 127 50.97 19.42 -17.18
CA PRO A 127 50.10 19.38 -18.37
C PRO A 127 49.19 18.16 -18.37
N LYS A 128 47.91 18.36 -18.72
CA LYS A 128 46.87 17.33 -18.65
C LYS A 128 47.23 16.05 -19.42
N ASN A 129 47.88 16.17 -20.58
CA ASN A 129 48.32 15.03 -21.38
C ASN A 129 49.35 14.15 -20.65
N VAL A 130 50.24 14.75 -19.86
CA VAL A 130 51.25 14.03 -19.08
C VAL A 130 50.61 13.38 -17.86
N ALA A 131 49.71 14.09 -17.18
CA ALA A 131 48.98 13.54 -16.03
C ALA A 131 48.17 12.30 -16.43
N LEU A 132 47.37 12.39 -17.50
CA LEU A 132 46.52 11.29 -17.98
C LEU A 132 47.31 10.08 -18.50
N ALA A 133 48.53 10.28 -18.99
CA ALA A 133 49.39 9.19 -19.46
C ALA A 133 49.95 8.34 -18.29
N HIS A 134 49.97 8.89 -17.07
CA HIS A 134 50.56 8.26 -15.89
C HIS A 134 49.59 8.06 -14.72
N THR A 135 48.30 8.38 -14.88
CA THR A 135 47.25 8.06 -13.91
C THR A 135 46.83 6.60 -14.04
N VAL A 136 46.61 5.94 -12.89
CA VAL A 136 45.89 4.66 -12.86
C VAL A 136 44.47 4.92 -13.38
N PRO A 137 43.94 4.10 -14.32
CA PRO A 137 42.55 4.24 -14.72
C PRO A 137 41.67 4.20 -13.47
N GLU A 138 40.88 5.25 -13.25
CA GLU A 138 39.81 5.19 -12.27
C GLU A 138 38.98 3.94 -12.60
N GLN A 139 38.75 3.09 -11.60
CA GLN A 139 37.82 2.01 -11.75
C GLN A 139 36.44 2.65 -11.91
N SER A 140 36.05 2.87 -13.17
CA SER A 140 34.78 3.46 -13.55
C SER A 140 33.69 2.76 -12.75
N ALA A 141 32.76 3.52 -12.17
CA ALA A 141 31.56 2.96 -11.56
C ALA A 141 30.76 2.05 -12.54
N GLU A 142 31.06 2.13 -13.83
CA GLU A 142 30.59 1.25 -14.90
C GLU A 142 31.11 -0.20 -14.80
N ALA A 143 32.28 -0.45 -14.21
CA ALA A 143 32.79 -1.80 -13.94
C ALA A 143 32.05 -2.48 -12.78
N ALA A 144 31.45 -1.71 -11.87
CA ALA A 144 30.58 -2.22 -10.81
C ALA A 144 29.13 -2.49 -11.30
N GLN A 145 28.80 -2.11 -12.54
CA GLN A 145 27.48 -2.32 -13.15
C GLN A 145 27.43 -3.50 -14.13
N LYS A 146 28.48 -4.32 -14.20
CA LYS A 146 28.44 -5.63 -14.86
C LYS A 146 27.82 -6.73 -13.99
N SER A 147 26.97 -6.39 -13.02
CA SER A 147 25.98 -7.32 -12.51
C SER A 147 24.97 -7.53 -13.63
N THR A 148 25.05 -8.69 -14.27
CA THR A 148 24.12 -9.17 -15.28
C THR A 148 22.69 -8.87 -14.85
N VAL A 149 21.98 -8.03 -15.60
CA VAL A 149 20.52 -7.91 -15.43
C VAL A 149 19.97 -9.33 -15.57
N PRO A 150 19.38 -9.92 -14.51
CA PRO A 150 18.93 -11.29 -14.57
C PRO A 150 17.90 -11.39 -15.69
N LYS A 151 18.09 -12.37 -16.58
CA LYS A 151 17.21 -12.65 -17.72
C LYS A 151 15.80 -13.06 -17.30
N GLN A 152 15.55 -13.15 -15.99
CA GLN A 152 14.33 -13.62 -15.38
C GLN A 152 13.47 -12.46 -14.86
N PRO A 153 12.13 -12.64 -14.81
CA PRO A 153 11.23 -11.71 -14.16
C PRO A 153 11.58 -11.48 -12.67
N PHE A 154 11.34 -10.26 -12.18
CA PHE A 154 11.65 -9.85 -10.80
C PHE A 154 11.12 -10.80 -9.71
N TRP A 155 9.94 -11.39 -9.90
CA TRP A 155 9.37 -12.30 -8.89
C TRP A 155 10.15 -13.61 -8.76
N GLN A 156 10.72 -14.12 -9.87
CA GLN A 156 11.46 -15.38 -9.88
C GLN A 156 12.78 -15.20 -9.14
N HIS A 157 13.49 -14.13 -9.49
CA HIS A 157 14.75 -13.77 -8.84
C HIS A 157 14.59 -13.57 -7.32
N ASN A 158 13.55 -12.86 -6.88
CA ASN A 158 13.33 -12.67 -5.45
C ASN A 158 12.97 -13.99 -4.75
N PHE A 159 12.11 -14.81 -5.34
CA PHE A 159 11.74 -16.09 -4.72
C PHE A 159 12.95 -17.01 -4.56
N GLU A 160 13.81 -17.09 -5.59
CA GLU A 160 15.04 -17.85 -5.56
C GLU A 160 16.00 -17.32 -4.47
N ALA A 161 16.21 -16.00 -4.40
CA ALA A 161 17.01 -15.38 -3.35
C ALA A 161 16.49 -15.67 -1.92
N TRP A 162 15.17 -15.63 -1.71
CA TRP A 162 14.55 -15.98 -0.43
C TRP A 162 14.72 -17.46 -0.09
N MET A 163 14.60 -18.34 -1.08
CA MET A 163 14.73 -19.78 -0.89
C MET A 163 16.19 -20.17 -0.60
N ASP A 164 17.14 -19.54 -1.28
CA ASP A 164 18.58 -19.73 -1.06
C ASP A 164 19.01 -19.22 0.31
N PHE A 165 18.50 -18.06 0.75
CA PHE A 165 18.70 -17.54 2.11
C PHE A 165 18.21 -18.51 3.18
N LEU A 166 16.97 -19.02 3.05
CA LEU A 166 16.37 -19.92 4.04
C LEU A 166 17.05 -21.29 4.08
N LEU A 167 17.65 -21.73 2.96
CA LEU A 167 18.24 -23.06 2.82
C LEU A 167 19.77 -23.05 2.82
N HIS A 168 20.39 -21.90 3.06
CA HIS A 168 21.84 -21.70 3.07
C HIS A 168 22.52 -22.26 1.81
N ARG A 169 21.86 -22.16 0.65
CA ARG A 169 22.45 -22.60 -0.62
C ARG A 169 23.41 -21.50 -1.05
N GLY A 170 24.71 -21.81 -1.04
CA GLY A 170 25.74 -20.84 -1.39
C GLY A 170 25.51 -20.32 -2.81
N THR A 171 25.35 -19.01 -2.95
CA THR A 171 25.35 -18.30 -4.23
C THR A 171 26.76 -18.42 -4.82
N THR A 172 26.97 -19.40 -5.70
CA THR A 172 28.17 -19.40 -6.56
C THR A 172 27.95 -18.36 -7.65
N ASP A 173 28.57 -17.18 -7.45
CA ASP A 173 28.83 -16.18 -8.49
C ASP A 173 29.70 -16.75 -9.62
#